data_AF-A0A158CF75-F1
#
_entry.id   AF-A0A158CF75-F1
#
_cell.length_a   1.000
_cell.length_b   1.000
_cell.length_c   1.000
_cell.angle_alpha   90.00
_cell.angle_beta   90.00
_cell.angle_gamma   90.00
#
_symmetry.space_group_name_H-M   'P 1'
#
loop_
_entity.id
_entity.type
_entity.pdbx_description
1 polymer ?
#
loop_
_entity_poly.entity_id
_entity_poly.type
_entity_poly.pdbx_seq_one_letter_code
_entity_poly.pdbx_strand_id
1 'polypeptide(L)'
;MVYRKTIADMHALAARKNGQCLSQEYRGMEAKMLWRCESGHEWQAIPERIQWGSWCPQCAREKMRDTIEHMNEIARERGGRCLSSAYVNSDTPLLWECAKGHQWKARPGSIRGPKPSWCPVCAKERIRKETLAWAQGLARKHGGECISNEYKGTTVPLEWRCSEGHTWTAVPFYIARGQWCRLCYIESQRFSLADAQALAAKHNGRCVSKRYTDAKSPLLWECDKGHRWGAPLHNIHRSWCAECSFERKRTGIEKMHEIAAGYGGKCLSDDYTNQSALLRWQCEKGHEWLAKPMKIMIGHWCRTCAIERTRLGIEKMREIAAARAGRCLSDSYVNTITPLQWECCDGHIWSAKPDSVRRGTWCPNCAVLARTKKRTKRERYDFEGK
;
A
#
# COMPACT_ATOMS: atom_id res chain seq x y z
N MET A 1 -20.90 43.57 -31.81
CA MET A 1 -21.79 44.69 -31.44
C MET A 1 -22.06 44.60 -29.95
N VAL A 2 -21.61 45.59 -29.16
CA VAL A 2 -21.86 45.61 -27.71
C VAL A 2 -23.24 46.22 -27.49
N TYR A 3 -24.24 45.38 -27.17
CA TYR A 3 -25.59 45.86 -26.84
C TYR A 3 -25.51 46.70 -25.55
N ARG A 4 -25.57 48.02 -25.71
CA ARG A 4 -25.65 48.94 -24.57
C ARG A 4 -27.10 48.99 -24.11
N LYS A 5 -27.33 48.55 -22.87
CA LYS A 5 -28.65 48.65 -22.25
C LYS A 5 -29.05 50.10 -22.06
N THR A 6 -30.36 50.34 -22.09
CA THR A 6 -31.01 51.64 -21.99
C THR A 6 -31.90 51.71 -20.74
N ILE A 7 -32.41 52.90 -20.42
CA ILE A 7 -33.40 53.06 -19.35
C ILE A 7 -34.69 52.28 -19.62
N ALA A 8 -35.09 52.16 -20.90
CA ALA A 8 -36.24 51.35 -21.31
C ALA A 8 -36.05 49.87 -20.98
N ASP A 9 -34.83 49.34 -21.10
CA ASP A 9 -34.52 47.96 -20.69
C ASP A 9 -34.69 47.76 -19.18
N MET A 10 -34.42 48.80 -18.36
CA MET A 10 -34.59 48.75 -16.90
C MET A 10 -36.07 48.80 -16.50
N HIS A 11 -36.87 49.61 -17.21
CA HIS A 11 -38.32 49.65 -17.06
C HIS A 11 -38.95 48.30 -17.42
N ALA A 12 -38.52 47.69 -18.53
CA ALA A 12 -38.96 46.35 -18.93
C ALA A 12 -38.53 45.26 -17.93
N LEU A 13 -37.31 45.37 -17.37
CA LEU A 13 -36.82 44.45 -16.33
C LEU A 13 -37.67 44.53 -15.06
N ALA A 14 -38.10 45.73 -14.66
CA ALA A 14 -38.98 45.92 -13.52
C ALA A 14 -40.38 45.35 -13.78
N ALA A 15 -40.95 45.59 -14.96
CA ALA A 15 -42.27 45.10 -15.34
C ALA A 15 -42.34 43.57 -15.32
N ARG A 16 -41.29 42.87 -15.77
CA ARG A 16 -41.18 41.39 -15.68
C ARG A 16 -41.23 40.83 -14.25
N LYS A 17 -40.99 41.67 -13.25
CA LYS A 17 -41.00 41.31 -11.82
C LYS A 17 -42.20 41.91 -11.08
N ASN A 18 -43.25 42.29 -11.82
CA ASN A 18 -44.44 42.98 -11.31
C ASN A 18 -44.09 44.22 -10.48
N GLY A 19 -43.19 45.07 -10.99
CA GLY A 19 -42.96 46.36 -10.36
C GLY A 19 -42.42 47.39 -11.33
N GLN A 20 -41.89 48.46 -10.79
CA GLN A 20 -41.57 49.68 -11.53
C GLN A 20 -40.13 50.11 -11.25
N CYS A 21 -39.44 50.59 -12.27
CA CYS A 21 -38.19 51.32 -12.11
C CYS A 21 -38.55 52.81 -12.10
N LEU A 22 -38.26 53.49 -11.00
CA LEU A 22 -38.61 54.90 -10.78
C LEU A 22 -37.51 55.86 -11.25
N SER A 23 -36.33 55.34 -11.60
CA SER A 23 -35.24 56.14 -12.16
C SER A 23 -35.57 56.58 -13.59
N GLN A 24 -35.21 57.83 -13.91
CA GLN A 24 -35.41 58.44 -15.24
C GLN A 24 -34.19 58.30 -16.17
N GLU A 25 -33.02 57.99 -15.60
CA GLU A 25 -31.76 57.87 -16.35
C GLU A 25 -31.05 56.55 -16.03
N TYR A 26 -30.41 55.96 -17.05
CA TYR A 26 -29.57 54.78 -16.90
C TYR A 26 -28.09 55.16 -17.00
N ARG A 27 -27.35 54.96 -15.89
CA ARG A 27 -25.93 55.32 -15.76
C ARG A 27 -25.00 54.09 -15.72
N GLY A 28 -25.44 52.96 -16.25
CA GLY A 28 -24.68 51.70 -16.29
C GLY A 28 -25.15 50.65 -15.26
N MET A 29 -24.59 49.43 -15.36
CA MET A 29 -25.01 48.26 -14.57
C MET A 29 -24.61 48.33 -13.08
N GLU A 30 -23.61 49.15 -12.75
CA GLU A 30 -23.07 49.32 -11.40
C GLU A 30 -23.68 50.52 -10.66
N ALA A 31 -24.43 51.37 -11.37
CA ALA A 31 -25.10 52.52 -10.78
C ALA A 31 -26.40 52.09 -10.08
N LYS A 32 -26.62 52.57 -8.85
CA LYS A 32 -27.87 52.31 -8.12
C LYS A 32 -29.04 52.99 -8.81
N MET A 33 -30.13 52.25 -8.96
CA MET A 33 -31.40 52.75 -9.49
C MET A 33 -32.50 52.54 -8.44
N LEU A 34 -33.56 53.33 -8.53
CA LEU A 34 -34.71 53.27 -7.65
C LEU A 34 -35.77 52.33 -8.25
N TRP A 35 -36.24 51.39 -7.45
CA TRP A 35 -37.20 50.35 -7.83
C TRP A 35 -38.38 50.34 -6.85
N ARG A 36 -39.56 49.95 -7.34
CA ARG A 36 -40.78 49.75 -6.57
C ARG A 36 -41.39 48.40 -6.90
N CYS A 37 -41.82 47.62 -5.91
CA CYS A 37 -42.51 46.34 -6.13
C CYS A 37 -44.03 46.51 -6.13
N GLU A 38 -44.75 45.43 -6.49
CA GLU A 38 -46.22 45.34 -6.44
C GLU A 38 -46.81 45.72 -5.07
N SER A 39 -46.14 45.34 -3.98
CA SER A 39 -46.55 45.69 -2.60
C SER A 39 -46.26 47.14 -2.20
N GLY A 40 -45.77 47.97 -3.13
CA GLY A 40 -45.51 49.39 -2.90
C GLY A 40 -44.16 49.71 -2.24
N HIS A 41 -43.33 48.73 -1.90
CA HIS A 41 -42.02 48.98 -1.30
C HIS A 41 -41.05 49.59 -2.30
N GLU A 42 -40.37 50.65 -1.90
CA GLU A 42 -39.33 51.32 -2.68
C GLU A 42 -37.94 51.02 -2.13
N TRP A 43 -36.99 50.72 -3.01
CA TRP A 43 -35.60 50.48 -2.63
C TRP A 43 -34.61 50.84 -3.74
N GLN A 44 -33.37 51.09 -3.33
CA GLN A 44 -32.26 51.32 -4.25
C GLN A 44 -31.45 50.03 -4.46
N ALA A 45 -31.23 49.66 -5.72
CA ALA A 45 -30.41 48.50 -6.10
C ALA A 45 -29.75 48.72 -7.46
N ILE A 46 -28.62 48.06 -7.69
CA ILE A 46 -27.97 48.06 -9.01
C ILE A 46 -28.72 47.11 -9.96
N PRO A 47 -28.89 47.47 -11.25
CA PRO A 47 -29.55 46.65 -12.27
C PRO A 47 -29.06 45.21 -12.38
N GLU A 48 -27.76 45.00 -12.21
CA GLU A 48 -27.14 43.69 -12.34
C GLU A 48 -27.69 42.68 -11.30
N ARG A 49 -27.84 43.12 -10.03
CA ARG A 49 -28.44 42.29 -8.97
C ARG A 49 -29.90 41.97 -9.24
N ILE A 50 -30.62 42.93 -9.82
CA ILE A 50 -32.02 42.76 -10.21
C ILE A 50 -32.15 41.72 -11.32
N GLN A 51 -31.26 41.80 -12.31
CA GLN A 51 -31.20 40.82 -13.41
C GLN A 51 -30.88 39.41 -12.90
N TRP A 52 -29.99 39.26 -11.93
CA TRP A 52 -29.63 37.96 -11.34
C TRP A 52 -30.59 37.45 -10.26
N GLY A 53 -31.77 38.07 -10.13
CA GLY A 53 -32.89 37.49 -9.37
C GLY A 53 -33.15 38.10 -8.00
N SER A 54 -32.34 39.06 -7.54
CA SER A 54 -32.69 39.87 -6.37
C SER A 54 -33.84 40.81 -6.75
N TRP A 55 -34.82 41.02 -5.87
CA TRP A 55 -35.92 41.95 -6.15
C TRP A 55 -36.17 42.86 -4.94
N CYS A 56 -37.32 42.75 -4.30
CA CYS A 56 -37.66 43.56 -3.14
C CYS A 56 -37.13 42.92 -1.84
N PRO A 57 -36.24 43.60 -1.09
CA PRO A 57 -35.72 43.07 0.17
C PRO A 57 -36.79 42.98 1.27
N GLN A 58 -37.79 43.86 1.25
CA GLN A 58 -38.88 43.86 2.22
C GLN A 58 -39.84 42.69 1.98
N CYS A 59 -40.31 42.49 0.74
CA CYS A 59 -41.12 41.32 0.40
C CYS A 59 -40.36 39.99 0.59
N ALA A 60 -39.05 39.97 0.33
CA ALA A 60 -38.22 38.80 0.60
C ALA A 60 -38.15 38.50 2.11
N ARG A 61 -38.05 39.53 2.96
CA ARG A 61 -38.07 39.39 4.42
C ARG A 61 -39.44 38.96 4.95
N GLU A 62 -40.52 39.46 4.38
CA GLU A 62 -41.89 39.08 4.75
C GLU A 62 -42.22 37.64 4.34
N LYS A 63 -41.82 37.20 3.14
CA LYS A 63 -41.93 35.78 2.73
C LYS A 63 -41.09 34.84 3.59
N MET A 64 -40.00 35.34 4.19
CA MET A 64 -39.17 34.58 5.13
C MET A 64 -39.66 34.65 6.58
N ARG A 65 -40.76 35.36 6.86
CA ARG A 65 -41.37 35.34 8.18
C ARG A 65 -42.10 34.02 8.34
N ASP A 66 -41.43 33.08 8.98
CA ASP A 66 -42.03 31.83 9.41
C ASP A 66 -43.21 32.15 10.36
N THR A 67 -44.44 31.96 9.88
CA THR A 67 -45.63 32.05 10.73
C THR A 67 -46.18 30.66 11.02
N ILE A 68 -47.08 30.55 12.00
CA ILE A 68 -47.67 29.26 12.32
C ILE A 68 -48.56 28.73 11.18
N GLU A 69 -49.18 29.64 10.42
CA GLU A 69 -49.96 29.32 9.21
C GLU A 69 -49.07 28.71 8.12
N HIS A 70 -47.87 29.27 7.92
CA HIS A 70 -46.88 28.70 7.00
C HIS A 70 -46.52 27.27 7.42
N MET A 71 -46.28 27.03 8.72
CA MET A 71 -45.95 25.70 9.22
C MET A 71 -47.10 24.70 9.06
N ASN A 72 -48.35 25.16 9.22
CA ASN A 72 -49.55 24.37 8.94
C ASN A 72 -49.65 23.97 7.47
N GLU A 73 -49.34 24.88 6.55
CA GLU A 73 -49.34 24.60 5.11
C GLU A 73 -48.30 23.54 4.73
N ILE A 74 -47.05 23.69 5.20
CA ILE A 74 -46.00 22.69 4.98
C ILE A 74 -46.43 21.31 5.50
N ALA A 75 -47.11 21.28 6.65
CA ALA A 75 -47.60 20.02 7.18
C ALA A 75 -48.66 19.38 6.28
N ARG A 76 -49.60 20.19 5.76
CA ARG A 76 -50.65 19.74 4.84
C ARG A 76 -50.08 19.20 3.54
N GLU A 77 -49.14 19.92 2.93
CA GLU A 77 -48.47 19.48 1.68
C GLU A 77 -47.78 18.12 1.84
N ARG A 78 -47.30 17.81 3.06
CA ARG A 78 -46.63 16.54 3.39
C ARG A 78 -47.59 15.49 3.96
N GLY A 79 -48.90 15.71 3.81
CA GLY A 79 -49.94 14.81 4.28
C GLY A 79 -50.00 14.67 5.80
N GLY A 80 -49.71 15.73 6.54
CA GLY A 80 -49.73 15.74 8.00
C GLY A 80 -50.30 17.04 8.57
N ARG A 81 -50.07 17.28 9.87
CA ARG A 81 -50.58 18.44 10.61
C ARG A 81 -49.48 19.01 11.52
N CYS A 82 -49.44 20.32 11.67
CA CYS A 82 -48.71 20.95 12.76
C CYS A 82 -49.71 21.14 13.91
N LEU A 83 -49.38 20.60 15.08
CA LEU A 83 -50.24 20.62 16.28
C LEU A 83 -49.90 21.80 17.20
N SER A 84 -48.80 22.51 16.94
CA SER A 84 -48.46 23.73 17.66
C SER A 84 -49.36 24.88 17.23
N SER A 85 -49.84 25.67 18.19
CA SER A 85 -50.72 26.83 17.96
C SER A 85 -49.98 28.14 17.75
N ALA A 86 -48.68 28.20 18.07
CA ALA A 86 -47.87 29.41 17.95
C ALA A 86 -46.47 29.11 17.41
N TYR A 87 -45.96 30.04 16.60
CA TYR A 87 -44.58 30.05 16.13
C TYR A 87 -43.80 31.12 16.89
N VAL A 88 -42.79 30.72 17.65
CA VAL A 88 -41.96 31.65 18.44
C VAL A 88 -40.72 32.07 17.65
N ASN A 89 -39.95 31.10 17.17
CA ASN A 89 -38.74 31.30 16.36
C ASN A 89 -38.33 29.97 15.68
N SER A 90 -37.26 30.03 14.87
CA SER A 90 -36.75 28.89 14.10
C SER A 90 -36.12 27.78 14.93
N ASP A 91 -35.77 28.07 16.18
CA ASP A 91 -35.06 27.15 17.07
C ASP A 91 -36.02 26.40 18.01
N THR A 92 -37.24 26.93 18.18
CA THR A 92 -38.28 26.33 19.02
C THR A 92 -38.91 25.16 18.28
N PRO A 93 -38.84 23.92 18.83
CA PRO A 93 -39.47 22.77 18.21
C PRO A 93 -41.00 22.91 18.20
N LEU A 94 -41.61 22.66 17.04
CA LEU A 94 -43.05 22.52 16.91
C LEU A 94 -43.43 21.03 17.00
N LEU A 95 -44.67 20.76 17.37
CA LEU A 95 -45.25 19.42 17.38
C LEU A 95 -45.91 19.14 16.04
N TRP A 96 -45.54 18.02 15.42
CA TRP A 96 -46.00 17.61 14.09
C TRP A 96 -46.65 16.24 14.16
N GLU A 97 -47.57 15.98 13.24
CA GLU A 97 -48.27 14.71 13.04
C GLU A 97 -48.24 14.34 11.55
N CYS A 98 -48.02 13.07 11.20
CA CYS A 98 -48.06 12.61 9.81
C CYS A 98 -49.37 11.89 9.48
N ALA A 99 -49.61 11.55 8.21
CA ALA A 99 -50.79 10.82 7.74
C ALA A 99 -51.10 9.53 8.53
N LYS A 100 -50.08 8.88 9.10
CA LYS A 100 -50.23 7.66 9.90
C LYS A 100 -50.52 7.92 11.39
N GLY A 101 -50.67 9.18 11.80
CA GLY A 101 -50.93 9.57 13.20
C GLY A 101 -49.69 9.61 14.11
N HIS A 102 -48.47 9.41 13.58
CA HIS A 102 -47.27 9.53 14.40
C HIS A 102 -47.01 10.99 14.74
N GLN A 103 -46.80 11.29 16.03
CA GLN A 103 -46.50 12.63 16.51
C GLN A 103 -45.02 12.77 16.91
N TRP A 104 -44.38 13.88 16.54
CA TRP A 104 -42.98 14.15 16.91
C TRP A 104 -42.71 15.65 17.04
N LYS A 105 -41.70 16.01 17.86
CA LYS A 105 -41.21 17.39 17.98
C LYS A 105 -40.04 17.60 17.03
N ALA A 106 -40.09 18.66 16.21
CA ALA A 106 -39.01 19.02 15.30
C ALA A 106 -38.95 20.53 15.10
N ARG A 107 -37.73 21.03 14.86
CA ARG A 107 -37.52 22.45 14.55
C ARG A 107 -38.05 22.77 13.16
N PRO A 108 -38.69 23.95 12.95
CA PRO A 108 -39.12 24.42 11.63
C PRO A 108 -38.04 24.27 10.56
N GLY A 109 -36.79 24.64 10.87
CA GLY A 109 -35.65 24.54 9.97
C GLY A 109 -35.33 23.10 9.50
N SER A 110 -35.57 22.07 10.32
CA SER A 110 -35.35 20.67 9.89
C SER A 110 -36.45 20.17 8.96
N ILE A 111 -37.65 20.74 9.07
CA ILE A 111 -38.77 20.41 8.20
C ILE A 111 -38.60 21.08 6.83
N ARG A 112 -38.26 22.38 6.79
CA ARG A 112 -38.20 23.17 5.54
C ARG A 112 -36.80 23.35 4.93
N GLY A 113 -35.76 22.86 5.61
CA GLY A 113 -34.38 23.02 5.19
C GLY A 113 -34.04 22.30 3.87
N PRO A 114 -32.83 22.49 3.33
CA PRO A 114 -32.40 21.92 2.05
C PRO A 114 -32.38 20.38 2.03
N LYS A 115 -32.27 19.76 3.21
CA LYS A 115 -32.46 18.31 3.42
C LYS A 115 -33.61 18.11 4.41
N PRO A 116 -34.86 18.19 3.94
CA PRO A 116 -36.01 18.19 4.82
C PRO A 116 -36.20 16.81 5.45
N SER A 117 -36.40 16.78 6.77
CA SER A 117 -36.87 15.60 7.49
C SER A 117 -38.37 15.73 7.79
N TRP A 118 -39.07 14.60 7.89
CA TRP A 118 -40.50 14.56 8.20
C TRP A 118 -40.75 13.64 9.40
N CYS A 119 -41.54 12.59 9.24
CA CYS A 119 -41.81 11.65 10.32
C CYS A 119 -40.64 10.66 10.52
N PRO A 120 -39.98 10.65 11.69
CA PRO A 120 -38.85 9.75 11.97
C PRO A 120 -39.28 8.27 12.05
N VAL A 121 -40.51 7.99 12.51
CA VAL A 121 -41.04 6.62 12.59
C VAL A 121 -41.27 6.06 11.18
N CYS A 122 -41.98 6.79 10.32
CA CYS A 122 -42.20 6.41 8.93
C CYS A 122 -40.88 6.29 8.15
N ALA A 123 -39.93 7.21 8.40
CA ALA A 123 -38.61 7.13 7.79
C ALA A 123 -37.86 5.85 8.18
N LYS A 124 -37.90 5.49 9.48
CA LYS A 124 -37.29 4.24 9.98
C LYS A 124 -37.95 3.00 9.39
N GLU A 125 -39.28 2.96 9.31
CA GLU A 125 -40.03 1.86 8.66
C GLU A 125 -39.66 1.71 7.18
N ARG A 126 -39.61 2.83 6.44
CA ARG A 126 -39.24 2.85 5.03
C ARG A 126 -37.83 2.30 4.83
N ILE A 127 -36.86 2.77 5.61
CA ILE A 127 -35.47 2.29 5.57
C ILE A 127 -35.41 0.78 5.87
N ARG A 128 -36.17 0.29 6.86
CA ARG A 128 -36.23 -1.15 7.16
C ARG A 128 -36.75 -1.96 5.97
N LYS A 129 -37.83 -1.53 5.33
CA LYS A 129 -38.41 -2.20 4.16
C LYS A 129 -37.47 -2.19 2.94
N GLU A 130 -36.90 -1.03 2.62
CA GLU A 130 -35.92 -0.90 1.53
C GLU A 130 -34.69 -1.79 1.77
N THR A 131 -34.23 -1.87 3.01
CA THR A 131 -33.05 -2.69 3.34
C THR A 131 -33.36 -4.18 3.37
N LEU A 132 -34.57 -4.58 3.77
CA LEU A 132 -35.01 -5.97 3.67
C LEU A 132 -35.14 -6.41 2.21
N ALA A 133 -35.74 -5.56 1.36
CA ALA A 133 -35.82 -5.80 -0.08
C ALA A 133 -34.42 -5.92 -0.72
N TRP A 134 -33.47 -5.10 -0.27
CA TRP A 134 -32.06 -5.21 -0.66
C TRP A 134 -31.44 -6.55 -0.23
N ALA A 135 -31.63 -6.98 1.02
CA ALA A 135 -31.12 -8.26 1.51
C ALA A 135 -31.74 -9.46 0.75
N GLN A 136 -33.04 -9.42 0.45
CA GLN A 136 -33.72 -10.42 -0.39
C GLN A 136 -33.21 -10.43 -1.84
N GLY A 137 -32.92 -9.25 -2.40
CA GLY A 137 -32.28 -9.14 -3.72
C GLY A 137 -30.88 -9.75 -3.74
N LEU A 138 -30.11 -9.52 -2.67
CA LEU A 138 -28.79 -10.09 -2.49
C LEU A 138 -28.83 -11.62 -2.37
N ALA A 139 -29.80 -12.17 -1.64
CA ALA A 139 -30.00 -13.61 -1.57
C ALA A 139 -30.28 -14.24 -2.95
N ARG A 140 -31.19 -13.62 -3.72
CA ARG A 140 -31.52 -14.05 -5.08
C ARG A 140 -30.31 -14.03 -6.01
N LYS A 141 -29.45 -13.01 -5.90
CA LYS A 141 -28.21 -12.92 -6.68
C LYS A 141 -27.28 -14.11 -6.45
N HIS A 142 -27.28 -14.67 -5.24
CA HIS A 142 -26.49 -15.85 -4.88
C HIS A 142 -27.26 -17.17 -5.04
N GLY A 143 -28.42 -17.16 -5.70
CA GLY A 143 -29.21 -18.37 -5.95
C GLY A 143 -29.89 -18.94 -4.70
N GLY A 144 -30.26 -18.10 -3.74
CA GLY A 144 -31.05 -18.53 -2.58
C GLY A 144 -31.95 -17.46 -2.01
N GLU A 145 -32.27 -17.57 -0.72
CA GLU A 145 -33.35 -16.82 -0.08
C GLU A 145 -32.91 -16.21 1.26
N CYS A 146 -33.41 -15.01 1.57
CA CYS A 146 -33.33 -14.42 2.90
C CYS A 146 -34.61 -14.78 3.65
N ILE A 147 -34.50 -15.63 4.67
CA ILE A 147 -35.64 -16.15 5.45
C ILE A 147 -36.16 -15.09 6.43
N SER A 148 -35.29 -14.21 6.93
CA SER A 148 -35.70 -13.20 7.90
C SER A 148 -36.74 -12.24 7.32
N ASN A 149 -37.79 -11.97 8.10
CA ASN A 149 -38.90 -11.07 7.74
C ASN A 149 -38.74 -9.65 8.31
N GLU A 150 -37.76 -9.42 9.18
CA GLU A 150 -37.48 -8.10 9.76
C GLU A 150 -36.00 -7.74 9.62
N TYR A 151 -35.74 -6.48 9.26
CA TYR A 151 -34.41 -5.91 9.25
C TYR A 151 -34.23 -4.94 10.41
N LYS A 152 -33.42 -5.32 11.41
CA LYS A 152 -33.21 -4.52 12.64
C LYS A 152 -31.94 -3.66 12.61
N GLY A 153 -31.11 -3.77 11.57
CA GLY A 153 -29.92 -2.93 11.38
C GLY A 153 -28.82 -3.62 10.54
N THR A 154 -27.83 -2.85 10.12
CA THR A 154 -26.71 -3.30 9.25
C THR A 154 -25.73 -4.28 9.89
N THR A 155 -25.74 -4.37 11.21
CA THR A 155 -24.91 -5.29 11.99
C THR A 155 -25.70 -6.47 12.55
N VAL A 156 -27.03 -6.49 12.38
CA VAL A 156 -27.87 -7.57 12.88
C VAL A 156 -27.83 -8.74 11.89
N PRO A 157 -27.51 -9.96 12.33
CA PRO A 157 -27.55 -11.14 11.48
C PRO A 157 -28.96 -11.40 10.95
N LEU A 158 -29.05 -11.78 9.67
CA LEU A 158 -30.25 -12.35 9.06
C LEU A 158 -30.05 -13.84 8.84
N GLU A 159 -31.15 -14.55 8.65
CA GLU A 159 -31.21 -15.96 8.29
C GLU A 159 -31.28 -16.10 6.77
N TRP A 160 -30.46 -16.98 6.21
CA TRP A 160 -30.29 -17.19 4.78
C TRP A 160 -30.44 -18.68 4.44
N ARG A 161 -30.85 -18.96 3.21
CA ARG A 161 -30.94 -20.30 2.62
C ARG A 161 -30.29 -20.31 1.24
N CYS A 162 -29.50 -21.32 0.90
CA CYS A 162 -28.97 -21.49 -0.47
C CYS A 162 -29.88 -22.39 -1.33
N SER A 163 -29.55 -22.55 -2.61
CA SER A 163 -30.21 -23.47 -3.54
C SER A 163 -30.25 -24.91 -3.05
N GLU A 164 -29.18 -25.36 -2.40
CA GLU A 164 -29.05 -26.72 -1.85
C GLU A 164 -29.82 -26.91 -0.53
N GLY A 165 -30.56 -25.89 -0.06
CA GLY A 165 -31.38 -25.96 1.15
C GLY A 165 -30.64 -25.71 2.47
N HIS A 166 -29.31 -25.49 2.44
CA HIS A 166 -28.56 -25.14 3.66
C HIS A 166 -29.03 -23.81 4.23
N THR A 167 -29.25 -23.77 5.55
CA THR A 167 -29.62 -22.55 6.27
C THR A 167 -28.48 -22.09 7.18
N TRP A 168 -28.29 -20.77 7.28
CA TRP A 168 -27.28 -20.19 8.18
C TRP A 168 -27.65 -18.75 8.58
N THR A 169 -27.01 -18.26 9.64
CA THR A 169 -27.15 -16.88 10.10
C THR A 169 -25.90 -16.07 9.72
N ALA A 170 -26.10 -14.90 9.13
CA ALA A 170 -25.01 -14.01 8.73
C ALA A 170 -25.47 -12.56 8.59
N VAL A 171 -24.54 -11.63 8.82
CA VAL A 171 -24.78 -10.21 8.59
C VAL A 171 -24.79 -9.92 7.08
N PRO A 172 -25.77 -9.19 6.53
CA PRO A 172 -25.88 -8.93 5.09
C PRO A 172 -24.65 -8.28 4.45
N PHE A 173 -23.87 -7.52 5.23
CA PHE A 173 -22.62 -6.95 4.78
C PHE A 173 -21.60 -8.00 4.29
N TYR A 174 -21.49 -9.13 4.99
CA TYR A 174 -20.58 -10.21 4.59
C TYR A 174 -21.08 -10.94 3.35
N ILE A 175 -22.40 -11.12 3.25
CA ILE A 175 -23.06 -11.63 2.06
C ILE A 175 -22.74 -10.74 0.85
N ALA A 176 -22.84 -9.41 1.00
CA ALA A 176 -22.57 -8.46 -0.06
C ALA A 176 -21.10 -8.49 -0.54
N ARG A 177 -20.18 -8.91 0.34
CA ARG A 177 -18.76 -9.13 0.05
C ARG A 177 -18.48 -10.51 -0.57
N GLY A 178 -19.50 -11.32 -0.81
CA GLY A 178 -19.39 -12.61 -1.51
C GLY A 178 -19.30 -13.84 -0.60
N GLN A 179 -19.41 -13.68 0.73
CA GLN A 179 -19.47 -14.83 1.64
C GLN A 179 -20.90 -15.39 1.67
N TRP A 180 -21.15 -16.45 0.91
CA TRP A 180 -22.48 -17.06 0.78
C TRP A 180 -22.66 -18.29 1.67
N CYS A 181 -22.77 -19.48 1.07
CA CYS A 181 -22.97 -20.73 1.81
C CYS A 181 -21.64 -21.42 2.09
N ARG A 182 -21.27 -21.51 3.37
CA ARG A 182 -20.06 -22.22 3.81
C ARG A 182 -20.12 -23.72 3.50
N LEU A 183 -21.31 -24.34 3.61
CA LEU A 183 -21.47 -25.77 3.37
C LEU A 183 -21.27 -26.10 1.88
N CYS A 184 -21.93 -25.37 0.97
CA CYS A 184 -21.69 -25.53 -0.46
C CYS A 184 -20.22 -25.23 -0.84
N TYR A 185 -19.60 -24.23 -0.21
CA TYR A 185 -18.17 -23.96 -0.41
C TYR A 185 -17.30 -25.14 0.01
N ILE A 186 -17.54 -25.72 1.19
CA ILE A 186 -16.81 -26.92 1.66
C ILE A 186 -17.05 -28.11 0.74
N GLU A 187 -18.29 -28.32 0.29
CA GLU A 187 -18.65 -29.41 -0.63
C GLU A 187 -17.95 -29.26 -1.98
N SER A 188 -17.91 -28.04 -2.53
CA SER A 188 -17.16 -27.75 -3.76
C SER A 188 -15.65 -27.95 -3.62
N GLN A 189 -15.14 -28.02 -2.38
CA GLN A 189 -13.73 -28.26 -2.06
C GLN A 189 -13.41 -29.71 -1.70
N ARG A 190 -14.41 -30.61 -1.71
CA ARG A 190 -14.15 -32.04 -1.52
C ARG A 190 -13.48 -32.58 -2.79
N PHE A 191 -12.14 -32.60 -2.78
CA PHE A 191 -11.36 -33.36 -3.74
C PHE A 191 -11.87 -34.80 -3.81
N SER A 192 -11.94 -35.35 -5.01
CA SER A 192 -12.35 -36.73 -5.24
C SER A 192 -11.13 -37.66 -5.21
N LEU A 193 -11.39 -38.97 -5.10
CA LEU A 193 -10.34 -39.97 -5.31
C LEU A 193 -9.75 -39.88 -6.73
N ALA A 194 -10.55 -39.46 -7.72
CA ALA A 194 -10.10 -39.23 -9.08
C ALA A 194 -9.07 -38.08 -9.16
N ASP A 195 -9.26 -37.00 -8.39
CA ASP A 195 -8.28 -35.90 -8.31
C ASP A 195 -6.95 -36.38 -7.71
N ALA A 196 -7.00 -37.24 -6.68
CA ALA A 196 -5.82 -37.86 -6.10
C ALA A 196 -5.08 -38.77 -7.11
N GLN A 197 -5.82 -39.55 -7.89
CA GLN A 197 -5.25 -40.42 -8.92
C GLN A 197 -4.62 -39.62 -10.07
N ALA A 198 -5.29 -38.56 -10.52
CA ALA A 198 -4.75 -37.65 -11.54
C ALA A 198 -3.46 -36.96 -11.07
N LEU A 199 -3.43 -36.53 -9.80
CA LEU A 199 -2.22 -35.94 -9.20
C LEU A 199 -1.07 -36.95 -9.13
N ALA A 200 -1.35 -38.20 -8.77
CA ALA A 200 -0.33 -39.25 -8.76
C ALA A 200 0.23 -39.51 -10.16
N ALA A 201 -0.64 -39.59 -11.17
CA ALA A 201 -0.25 -39.80 -12.56
C ALA A 201 0.67 -38.68 -13.08
N LYS A 202 0.43 -37.42 -12.70
CA LYS A 202 1.30 -36.29 -13.04
C LYS A 202 2.73 -36.44 -12.53
N HIS A 203 2.93 -37.18 -11.44
CA HIS A 203 4.23 -37.46 -10.85
C HIS A 203 4.78 -38.85 -11.22
N ASN A 204 4.26 -39.48 -12.28
CA ASN A 204 4.61 -40.83 -12.72
C ASN A 204 4.44 -41.89 -11.62
N GLY A 205 3.49 -41.70 -10.70
CA GLY A 205 3.18 -42.67 -9.67
C GLY A 205 1.69 -42.96 -9.59
N ARG A 206 1.28 -43.65 -8.52
CA ARG A 206 -0.11 -44.05 -8.31
C ARG A 206 -0.59 -43.78 -6.89
N CYS A 207 -1.86 -43.41 -6.78
CA CYS A 207 -2.59 -43.41 -5.51
C CYS A 207 -3.11 -44.84 -5.30
N VAL A 208 -2.59 -45.52 -4.27
CA VAL A 208 -2.91 -46.91 -3.92
C VAL A 208 -4.20 -46.99 -3.10
N SER A 209 -4.55 -45.90 -2.41
CA SER A 209 -5.79 -45.82 -1.63
C SER A 209 -7.03 -46.00 -2.51
N LYS A 210 -7.97 -46.83 -2.05
CA LYS A 210 -9.26 -47.08 -2.72
C LYS A 210 -10.41 -46.21 -2.18
N ARG A 211 -10.17 -45.44 -1.11
CA ARG A 211 -11.17 -44.59 -0.44
C ARG A 211 -10.54 -43.26 -0.04
N TYR A 212 -11.27 -42.17 -0.21
CA TYR A 212 -10.93 -40.83 0.26
C TYR A 212 -12.06 -40.32 1.17
N THR A 213 -11.76 -40.10 2.44
CA THR A 213 -12.74 -39.71 3.47
C THR A 213 -12.75 -38.20 3.69
N ASP A 214 -11.58 -37.59 3.80
CA ASP A 214 -11.39 -36.14 3.98
C ASP A 214 -9.98 -35.68 3.57
N ALA A 215 -9.75 -34.36 3.56
CA ALA A 215 -8.50 -33.74 3.11
C ALA A 215 -7.30 -33.91 4.07
N LYS A 216 -7.53 -34.39 5.30
CA LYS A 216 -6.50 -34.59 6.32
C LYS A 216 -6.07 -36.05 6.42
N SER A 217 -6.96 -36.96 6.04
CA SER A 217 -6.73 -38.39 6.07
C SER A 217 -5.60 -38.75 5.09
N PRO A 218 -4.58 -39.50 5.53
CA PRO A 218 -3.48 -39.88 4.66
C PRO A 218 -3.97 -40.85 3.59
N LEU A 219 -3.67 -40.52 2.34
CA LEU A 219 -3.75 -41.45 1.22
C LEU A 219 -2.41 -42.18 1.09
N LEU A 220 -2.46 -43.43 0.59
CA LEU A 220 -1.28 -44.21 0.27
C LEU A 220 -0.85 -43.92 -1.16
N TRP A 221 0.40 -43.54 -1.33
CA TRP A 221 1.01 -43.16 -2.60
C TRP A 221 2.17 -44.09 -2.93
N GLU A 222 2.44 -44.27 -4.22
CA GLU A 222 3.56 -45.05 -4.73
C GLU A 222 4.21 -44.31 -5.90
N CYS A 223 5.52 -44.13 -5.88
CA CYS A 223 6.25 -43.50 -6.99
C CYS A 223 6.65 -44.52 -8.07
N ASP A 224 7.20 -44.01 -9.18
CA ASP A 224 7.80 -44.79 -10.28
C ASP A 224 8.88 -45.77 -9.82
N LYS A 225 9.66 -45.40 -8.80
CA LYS A 225 10.69 -46.28 -8.19
C LYS A 225 10.14 -47.30 -7.18
N GLY A 226 8.83 -47.30 -6.93
CA GLY A 226 8.17 -48.25 -6.02
C GLY A 226 8.18 -47.87 -4.52
N HIS A 227 8.69 -46.70 -4.15
CA HIS A 227 8.59 -46.21 -2.76
C HIS A 227 7.13 -45.94 -2.40
N ARG A 228 6.71 -46.35 -1.20
CA ARG A 228 5.33 -46.21 -0.72
C ARG A 228 5.28 -45.37 0.55
N TRP A 229 4.38 -44.39 0.60
CA TRP A 229 4.21 -43.53 1.77
C TRP A 229 2.77 -43.09 1.98
N GLY A 230 2.43 -42.78 3.23
CA GLY A 230 1.16 -42.18 3.61
C GLY A 230 1.27 -40.66 3.69
N ALA A 231 0.44 -39.93 2.95
CA ALA A 231 0.36 -38.48 3.04
C ALA A 231 -1.03 -37.95 2.61
N PRO A 232 -1.51 -36.84 3.19
CA PRO A 232 -2.73 -36.22 2.74
C PRO A 232 -2.53 -35.52 1.37
N LEU A 233 -3.60 -35.42 0.59
CA LEU A 233 -3.58 -34.88 -0.79
C LEU A 233 -2.90 -33.50 -0.90
N HIS A 234 -3.14 -32.61 0.07
CA HIS A 234 -2.58 -31.26 0.06
C HIS A 234 -1.04 -31.20 0.21
N ASN A 235 -0.41 -32.24 0.78
CA ASN A 235 1.05 -32.31 0.93
C ASN A 235 1.74 -32.74 -0.37
N ILE A 236 1.06 -33.55 -1.18
CA ILE A 236 1.60 -34.11 -2.42
C ILE A 236 1.91 -33.03 -3.46
N HIS A 237 1.14 -31.94 -3.47
CA HIS A 237 1.44 -30.78 -4.31
C HIS A 237 2.79 -30.11 -3.99
N ARG A 238 3.30 -30.27 -2.76
CA ARG A 238 4.56 -29.62 -2.31
C ARG A 238 5.76 -30.54 -2.38
N SER A 239 5.57 -31.82 -2.07
CA SER A 239 6.63 -32.82 -2.09
C SER A 239 6.02 -34.17 -2.47
N TRP A 240 6.56 -34.77 -3.52
CA TRP A 240 6.11 -36.07 -4.03
C TRP A 240 6.68 -37.22 -3.18
N CYS A 241 7.90 -37.66 -3.47
CA CYS A 241 8.55 -38.78 -2.78
C CYS A 241 9.81 -38.30 -2.03
N ALA A 242 9.84 -38.48 -0.70
CA ALA A 242 10.95 -38.06 0.14
C ALA A 242 12.24 -38.85 -0.14
N GLU A 243 12.12 -40.15 -0.41
CA GLU A 243 13.25 -41.04 -0.74
C GLU A 243 13.88 -40.64 -2.07
N CYS A 244 13.07 -40.46 -3.13
CA CYS A 244 13.59 -39.94 -4.41
C CYS A 244 14.21 -38.54 -4.27
N SER A 245 13.66 -37.69 -3.39
CA SER A 245 14.26 -36.37 -3.12
C SER A 245 15.60 -36.49 -2.37
N PHE A 246 15.73 -37.45 -1.46
CA PHE A 246 16.96 -37.69 -0.70
C PHE A 246 18.07 -38.23 -1.61
N GLU A 247 17.75 -39.22 -2.45
CA GLU A 247 18.69 -39.76 -3.45
C GLU A 247 19.23 -38.66 -4.38
N ARG A 248 18.37 -37.74 -4.85
CA ARG A 248 18.81 -36.60 -5.68
C ARG A 248 19.78 -35.68 -4.96
N LYS A 249 19.57 -35.45 -3.65
CA LYS A 249 20.51 -34.65 -2.84
C LYS A 249 21.86 -35.36 -2.67
N ARG A 250 21.85 -36.68 -2.47
CA ARG A 250 23.06 -37.51 -2.39
C ARG A 250 23.87 -37.49 -3.68
N THR A 251 23.24 -37.64 -4.85
CA THR A 251 23.96 -37.46 -6.14
C THR A 251 24.51 -36.04 -6.31
N GLY A 252 23.91 -35.05 -5.64
CA GLY A 252 24.40 -33.69 -5.61
C GLY A 252 25.70 -33.51 -4.80
N ILE A 253 25.89 -34.24 -3.69
CA ILE A 253 27.12 -34.16 -2.89
C ILE A 253 28.30 -34.86 -3.59
N GLU A 254 28.06 -35.96 -4.30
CA GLU A 254 29.10 -36.66 -5.09
C GLU A 254 29.79 -35.71 -6.08
N LYS A 255 29.01 -34.90 -6.79
CA LYS A 255 29.53 -33.85 -7.69
C LYS A 255 30.40 -32.80 -6.96
N MET A 256 30.12 -32.50 -5.68
CA MET A 256 30.92 -31.56 -4.90
C MET A 256 32.27 -32.15 -4.51
N HIS A 257 32.32 -33.46 -4.24
CA HIS A 257 33.58 -34.17 -4.03
C HIS A 257 34.44 -34.19 -5.30
N GLU A 258 33.85 -34.41 -6.48
CA GLU A 258 34.57 -34.34 -7.77
C GLU A 258 35.17 -32.96 -8.03
N ILE A 259 34.40 -31.88 -7.80
CA ILE A 259 34.89 -30.50 -7.95
C ILE A 259 36.06 -30.24 -6.99
N ALA A 260 35.95 -30.68 -5.74
CA ALA A 260 37.03 -30.52 -4.77
C ALA A 260 38.31 -31.24 -5.20
N ALA A 261 38.18 -32.46 -5.71
CA ALA A 261 39.29 -33.24 -6.24
C ALA A 261 39.94 -32.55 -7.45
N GLY A 262 39.15 -31.92 -8.33
CA GLY A 262 39.65 -31.13 -9.46
C GLY A 262 40.52 -29.93 -9.06
N TYR A 263 40.32 -29.37 -7.86
CA TYR A 263 41.16 -28.31 -7.29
C TYR A 263 42.32 -28.83 -6.41
N GLY A 264 42.57 -30.15 -6.41
CA GLY A 264 43.60 -30.78 -5.60
C GLY A 264 43.28 -30.79 -4.10
N GLY A 265 42.00 -30.71 -3.72
CA GLY A 265 41.59 -30.76 -2.31
C GLY A 265 40.37 -31.66 -2.08
N LYS A 266 39.70 -31.48 -0.94
CA LYS A 266 38.62 -32.37 -0.48
C LYS A 266 37.41 -31.59 0.01
N CYS A 267 36.22 -32.08 -0.31
CA CYS A 267 34.99 -31.69 0.39
C CYS A 267 34.82 -32.65 1.57
N LEU A 268 34.71 -32.10 2.78
CA LEU A 268 34.61 -32.83 4.05
C LEU A 268 33.17 -32.98 4.55
N SER A 269 32.19 -32.52 3.77
CA SER A 269 30.78 -32.62 4.11
C SER A 269 30.14 -33.83 3.44
N ASP A 270 29.35 -34.60 4.19
CA ASP A 270 28.70 -35.82 3.71
C ASP A 270 27.25 -35.59 3.24
N ASP A 271 26.72 -34.38 3.39
CA ASP A 271 25.35 -34.02 2.98
C ASP A 271 25.26 -32.66 2.28
N TYR A 272 24.37 -32.60 1.29
CA TYR A 272 24.07 -31.40 0.51
C TYR A 272 22.56 -31.21 0.39
N THR A 273 22.01 -30.42 1.32
CA THR A 273 20.56 -30.19 1.39
C THR A 273 20.06 -29.22 0.32
N ASN A 274 20.80 -28.13 0.05
CA ASN A 274 20.44 -27.08 -0.90
C ASN A 274 21.64 -26.18 -1.27
N GLN A 275 21.47 -25.34 -2.30
CA GLN A 275 22.50 -24.42 -2.82
C GLN A 275 22.97 -23.33 -1.85
N SER A 276 22.24 -23.10 -0.76
CA SER A 276 22.58 -22.11 0.27
C SER A 276 23.36 -22.70 1.44
N ALA A 277 23.38 -24.03 1.57
CA ALA A 277 24.10 -24.74 2.62
C ALA A 277 25.62 -24.53 2.47
N LEU A 278 26.28 -24.35 3.61
CA LEU A 278 27.73 -24.25 3.67
C LEU A 278 28.31 -25.66 3.75
N LEU A 279 29.21 -25.98 2.82
CA LEU A 279 29.99 -27.21 2.86
C LEU A 279 31.38 -26.88 3.42
N ARG A 280 32.00 -27.87 4.06
CA ARG A 280 33.37 -27.79 4.57
C ARG A 280 34.33 -28.28 3.49
N TRP A 281 35.35 -27.47 3.21
CA TRP A 281 36.33 -27.70 2.15
C TRP A 281 37.74 -27.67 2.73
N GLN A 282 38.65 -28.42 2.13
CA GLN A 282 40.07 -28.47 2.46
C GLN A 282 40.89 -28.37 1.18
N CYS A 283 41.92 -27.51 1.13
CA CYS A 283 42.86 -27.47 0.00
C CYS A 283 44.05 -28.41 0.20
N GLU A 284 44.87 -28.57 -0.84
CA GLU A 284 46.10 -29.37 -0.81
C GLU A 284 47.06 -29.00 0.33
N LYS A 285 47.15 -27.70 0.66
CA LYS A 285 47.97 -27.20 1.77
C LYS A 285 47.35 -27.42 3.17
N GLY A 286 46.20 -28.08 3.26
CA GLY A 286 45.51 -28.37 4.52
C GLY A 286 44.67 -27.22 5.08
N HIS A 287 44.50 -26.10 4.37
CA HIS A 287 43.60 -25.04 4.84
C HIS A 287 42.15 -25.50 4.75
N GLU A 288 41.39 -25.32 5.84
CA GLU A 288 39.98 -25.67 5.91
C GLU A 288 39.07 -24.45 6.00
N TRP A 289 37.94 -24.46 5.29
CA TRP A 289 36.97 -23.38 5.34
C TRP A 289 35.55 -23.84 5.03
N LEU A 290 34.57 -23.02 5.45
CA LEU A 290 33.17 -23.19 5.11
C LEU A 290 32.82 -22.28 3.93
N ALA A 291 32.26 -22.85 2.87
CA ALA A 291 31.82 -22.08 1.71
C ALA A 291 30.59 -22.70 1.03
N LYS A 292 29.80 -21.84 0.38
CA LYS A 292 28.69 -22.28 -0.47
C LYS A 292 29.26 -22.92 -1.75
N PRO A 293 28.73 -24.06 -2.21
CA PRO A 293 29.25 -24.74 -3.40
C PRO A 293 29.23 -23.88 -4.67
N MET A 294 28.28 -22.94 -4.82
CA MET A 294 28.28 -21.99 -5.94
C MET A 294 29.57 -21.13 -6.00
N LYS A 295 30.13 -20.74 -4.85
CA LYS A 295 31.38 -19.94 -4.83
C LYS A 295 32.58 -20.76 -5.29
N ILE A 296 32.61 -22.03 -4.92
CA ILE A 296 33.62 -22.99 -5.37
C ILE A 296 33.53 -23.19 -6.89
N MET A 297 32.32 -23.42 -7.42
CA MET A 297 32.08 -23.60 -8.86
C MET A 297 32.47 -22.38 -9.71
N ILE A 298 32.36 -21.16 -9.15
CA ILE A 298 32.78 -19.91 -9.81
C ILE A 298 34.32 -19.72 -9.75
N GLY A 299 35.04 -20.60 -9.03
CA GLY A 299 36.50 -20.59 -8.94
C GLY A 299 37.08 -19.95 -7.67
N HIS A 300 36.24 -19.58 -6.70
CA HIS A 300 36.73 -19.12 -5.40
C HIS A 300 37.05 -20.31 -4.50
N TRP A 301 38.24 -20.88 -4.69
CA TRP A 301 38.73 -22.04 -3.94
C TRP A 301 39.23 -21.65 -2.54
N CYS A 302 40.55 -21.58 -2.34
CA CYS A 302 41.16 -21.29 -1.05
C CYS A 302 41.59 -19.83 -0.94
N ARG A 303 40.95 -19.06 -0.04
CA ARG A 303 41.29 -17.65 0.21
C ARG A 303 42.73 -17.49 0.71
N THR A 304 43.19 -18.37 1.60
CA THR A 304 44.55 -18.28 2.17
C THR A 304 45.60 -18.48 1.08
N CYS A 305 45.46 -19.53 0.25
CA CYS A 305 46.34 -19.75 -0.89
C CYS A 305 46.28 -18.60 -1.91
N ALA A 306 45.10 -18.01 -2.14
CA ALA A 306 44.96 -16.85 -3.01
C ALA A 306 45.70 -15.62 -2.46
N ILE A 307 45.59 -15.36 -1.15
CA ILE A 307 46.32 -14.26 -0.49
C ILE A 307 47.83 -14.48 -0.59
N GLU A 308 48.32 -15.68 -0.30
CA GLU A 308 49.75 -16.02 -0.42
C GLU A 308 50.30 -15.75 -1.82
N ARG A 309 49.56 -16.13 -2.87
CA ARG A 309 49.95 -15.88 -4.27
C ARG A 309 49.97 -14.39 -4.63
N THR A 310 49.18 -13.57 -3.95
CA THR A 310 49.04 -12.12 -4.21
C THR A 310 49.90 -11.23 -3.31
N ARG A 311 50.63 -11.81 -2.35
CA ARG A 311 51.47 -11.05 -1.42
C ARG A 311 52.67 -10.47 -2.20
N LEU A 312 52.61 -9.19 -2.53
CA LEU A 312 53.75 -8.43 -3.06
C LEU A 312 54.90 -8.50 -2.05
N GLY A 313 56.08 -8.94 -2.46
CA GLY A 313 57.24 -9.07 -1.57
C GLY A 313 57.89 -7.72 -1.24
N ILE A 314 58.75 -7.72 -0.21
CA ILE A 314 59.57 -6.54 0.16
C ILE A 314 60.43 -6.05 -1.02
N GLU A 315 60.85 -6.96 -1.90
CA GLU A 315 61.55 -6.66 -3.14
C GLU A 315 60.79 -5.66 -4.03
N LYS A 316 59.47 -5.81 -4.15
CA LYS A 316 58.68 -4.86 -4.95
C LYS A 316 58.66 -3.46 -4.35
N MET A 317 58.75 -3.35 -3.02
CA MET A 317 58.83 -2.06 -2.33
C MET A 317 60.20 -1.41 -2.52
N ARG A 318 61.27 -2.21 -2.58
CA ARG A 318 62.62 -1.75 -2.91
C ARG A 318 62.70 -1.23 -4.35
N GLU A 319 62.12 -1.92 -5.33
CA GLU A 319 62.02 -1.43 -6.71
C GLU A 319 61.31 -0.08 -6.81
N ILE A 320 60.17 0.07 -6.11
CA ILE A 320 59.37 1.30 -6.09
C ILE A 320 60.16 2.48 -5.50
N ALA A 321 60.99 2.21 -4.49
CA ALA A 321 61.85 3.23 -3.90
C ALA A 321 63.00 3.62 -4.85
N ALA A 322 63.66 2.63 -5.45
CA ALA A 322 64.74 2.85 -6.41
C ALA A 322 64.27 3.66 -7.63
N ALA A 323 63.07 3.38 -8.14
CA ALA A 323 62.46 4.13 -9.25
C ALA A 323 62.21 5.62 -8.93
N ARG A 324 62.19 6.01 -7.64
CA ARG A 324 62.03 7.40 -7.19
C ARG A 324 63.30 7.97 -6.57
N ALA A 325 64.46 7.40 -6.92
CA ALA A 325 65.77 7.77 -6.40
C ALA A 325 65.86 7.76 -4.86
N GLY A 326 65.13 6.84 -4.21
CA GLY A 326 65.15 6.63 -2.77
C GLY A 326 65.35 5.16 -2.39
N ARG A 327 65.28 4.87 -1.09
CA ARG A 327 65.50 3.53 -0.53
C ARG A 327 64.35 3.12 0.39
N CYS A 328 64.02 1.84 0.39
CA CYS A 328 63.15 1.25 1.41
C CYS A 328 64.05 0.63 2.48
N LEU A 329 63.99 1.15 3.71
CA LEU A 329 64.87 0.78 4.83
C LEU A 329 64.32 -0.40 5.65
N SER A 330 63.11 -0.87 5.35
CA SER A 330 62.51 -2.00 6.06
C SER A 330 62.92 -3.34 5.45
N ASP A 331 63.23 -4.31 6.32
CA ASP A 331 63.70 -5.65 5.89
C ASP A 331 62.56 -6.66 5.69
N SER A 332 61.34 -6.34 6.11
CA SER A 332 60.19 -7.26 6.00
C SER A 332 58.92 -6.56 5.53
N TYR A 333 58.12 -7.29 4.76
CA TYR A 333 56.81 -6.84 4.27
C TYR A 333 55.69 -7.70 4.86
N VAL A 334 54.88 -7.10 5.73
CA VAL A 334 53.76 -7.79 6.38
C VAL A 334 52.53 -7.75 5.48
N ASN A 335 52.06 -6.55 5.15
CA ASN A 335 50.87 -6.31 4.32
C ASN A 335 50.91 -4.87 3.74
N THR A 336 49.86 -4.48 3.03
CA THR A 336 49.78 -3.16 2.36
C THR A 336 49.55 -1.97 3.31
N ILE A 337 49.19 -2.22 4.57
CA ILE A 337 48.78 -1.20 5.55
C ILE A 337 49.79 -1.00 6.68
N THR A 338 50.66 -1.98 6.95
CA THR A 338 51.75 -1.87 7.93
C THR A 338 52.79 -0.89 7.40
N PRO A 339 53.10 0.21 8.11
CA PRO A 339 54.07 1.20 7.66
C PRO A 339 55.47 0.61 7.47
N LEU A 340 56.14 1.02 6.39
CA LEU A 340 57.56 0.78 6.15
C LEU A 340 58.33 2.10 6.30
N GLN A 341 59.63 1.99 6.53
CA GLN A 341 60.56 3.11 6.55
C GLN A 341 61.13 3.35 5.15
N TRP A 342 61.15 4.61 4.73
CA TRP A 342 61.56 5.05 3.41
C TRP A 342 62.56 6.19 3.53
N GLU A 343 63.48 6.30 2.58
CA GLU A 343 64.48 7.34 2.43
C GLU A 343 64.37 7.94 1.02
N CYS A 344 64.41 9.28 0.88
CA CYS A 344 64.37 9.94 -0.43
C CYS A 344 65.78 10.32 -0.92
N CYS A 345 65.88 10.86 -2.14
CA CYS A 345 67.14 11.35 -2.72
C CYS A 345 67.80 12.45 -1.87
N ASP A 346 67.00 13.24 -1.16
CA ASP A 346 67.48 14.33 -0.30
C ASP A 346 67.84 13.84 1.13
N GLY A 347 67.77 12.52 1.38
CA GLY A 347 68.13 11.90 2.66
C GLY A 347 67.05 11.91 3.74
N HIS A 348 65.82 12.37 3.45
CA HIS A 348 64.74 12.37 4.43
C HIS A 348 64.23 10.95 4.70
N ILE A 349 64.16 10.58 5.98
CA ILE A 349 63.59 9.31 6.44
C ILE A 349 62.16 9.52 6.94
N TRP A 350 61.21 8.69 6.48
CA TRP A 350 59.83 8.74 6.98
C TRP A 350 59.14 7.37 7.00
N SER A 351 58.12 7.27 7.85
CA SER A 351 57.25 6.09 7.95
C SER A 351 56.00 6.28 7.09
N ALA A 352 55.75 5.36 6.15
CA ALA A 352 54.56 5.40 5.30
C ALA A 352 54.05 4.00 4.91
N LYS A 353 52.75 3.90 4.69
CA LYS A 353 52.10 2.67 4.22
C LYS A 353 52.53 2.35 2.79
N PRO A 354 52.91 1.09 2.48
CA PRO A 354 53.24 0.64 1.14
C PRO A 354 52.20 1.00 0.08
N ASP A 355 50.91 0.88 0.40
CA ASP A 355 49.84 1.23 -0.54
C ASP A 355 49.83 2.73 -0.90
N SER A 356 50.11 3.60 0.07
CA SER A 356 50.19 5.06 -0.17
C SER A 356 51.36 5.42 -1.08
N VAL A 357 52.51 4.77 -0.86
CA VAL A 357 53.70 4.96 -1.68
C VAL A 357 53.49 4.45 -3.10
N ARG A 358 52.84 3.29 -3.24
CA ARG A 358 52.45 2.72 -4.53
C ARG A 358 51.47 3.61 -5.30
N ARG A 359 50.52 4.24 -4.60
CA ARG A 359 49.54 5.17 -5.19
C ARG A 359 50.11 6.53 -5.58
N GLY A 360 51.37 6.82 -5.24
CA GLY A 360 52.09 8.01 -5.71
C GLY A 360 52.46 9.03 -4.63
N THR A 361 52.07 8.82 -3.37
CA THR A 361 52.52 9.69 -2.27
C THR A 361 53.97 9.37 -1.90
N TRP A 362 54.85 10.37 -1.90
CA TRP A 362 56.28 10.18 -1.59
C TRP A 362 56.69 10.93 -0.32
N CYS A 363 57.90 11.49 -0.30
CA CYS A 363 58.47 12.21 0.83
C CYS A 363 57.64 13.47 1.19
N PRO A 364 57.11 13.56 2.43
CA PRO A 364 56.33 14.72 2.87
C PRO A 364 57.19 15.99 2.97
N ASN A 365 58.47 15.88 3.33
CA ASN A 365 59.37 17.03 3.46
C ASN A 365 59.67 17.63 2.07
N CYS A 366 60.03 16.80 1.08
CA CYS A 366 60.20 17.26 -0.30
C CYS A 366 58.91 17.89 -0.86
N ALA A 367 57.73 17.34 -0.52
CA ALA A 367 56.45 17.90 -0.93
C ALA A 367 56.18 19.30 -0.33
N VAL A 368 56.61 19.55 0.92
CA VAL A 368 56.54 20.87 1.56
C VAL A 368 57.55 21.83 0.94
N LEU A 369 58.79 21.40 0.71
CA LEU A 369 59.84 22.17 0.06
C LEU A 369 59.47 22.61 -1.36
N ALA A 370 58.74 21.77 -2.10
CA ALA A 370 58.20 22.11 -3.43
C ALA A 370 57.13 23.22 -3.39
N ARG A 371 56.42 23.39 -2.26
CA ARG A 371 55.31 24.34 -2.12
C ARG A 371 55.68 25.67 -1.46
N THR A 372 56.69 25.69 -0.58
CA THR A 372 57.03 26.89 0.20
C THR A 372 58.15 27.72 -0.43
N LYS A 373 57.90 29.03 -0.55
CA LYS A 373 58.90 30.05 -0.95
C LYS A 373 59.60 30.71 0.25
N LYS A 374 59.15 30.46 1.49
CA LYS A 374 59.70 31.09 2.71
C LYS A 374 61.02 30.44 3.11
N ARG A 375 62.11 31.21 3.15
CA ARG A 375 63.48 30.74 3.44
C ARG A 375 63.59 29.97 4.77
N THR A 376 63.03 30.52 5.85
CA THR A 376 63.04 29.89 7.19
C THR A 376 62.31 28.55 7.25
N LYS A 377 61.28 28.36 6.43
CA LYS A 377 60.60 27.05 6.31
C LYS A 377 61.42 26.09 5.46
N ARG A 378 62.13 26.56 4.43
CA ARG A 378 62.99 25.71 3.62
C ARG A 378 64.14 25.17 4.46
N GLU A 379 64.86 26.03 5.16
CA GLU A 379 65.97 25.66 6.08
C GLU A 379 65.54 24.57 7.10
N ARG A 380 64.32 24.66 7.65
CA ARG A 380 63.77 23.67 8.60
C ARG A 380 63.52 22.29 7.99
N TYR A 381 63.02 22.23 6.76
CA TYR A 381 62.59 20.97 6.11
C TYR A 381 63.66 20.38 5.19
N ASP A 382 64.80 21.04 5.01
CA ASP A 382 65.93 20.61 4.15
C ASP A 382 67.00 19.83 4.94
N PHE A 383 67.11 20.04 6.26
CA PHE A 383 68.17 19.44 7.09
C PHE A 383 67.66 18.69 8.35
N GLU A 384 66.62 19.18 9.04
CA GLU A 384 66.25 18.64 10.35
C GLU A 384 65.12 17.60 10.36
N GLY A 385 64.40 17.43 9.24
CA GLY A 385 63.36 16.39 9.09
C GLY A 385 62.50 16.14 10.33
N LYS A 386 61.75 17.16 10.81
CA LYS A 386 60.76 17.01 11.90
C LYS A 386 59.33 16.91 11.40
#